data_AF-A0A3M2LXC1-F1
#
_entry.id   AF-A0A3M2LXC1-F1
#
_cell.length_a   1.000
_cell.length_b   1.000
_cell.length_c   1.000
_cell.angle_alpha   90.00
_cell.angle_beta   90.00
_cell.angle_gamma   90.00
#
_symmetry.space_group_name_H-M   'P 1'
#
loop_
_entity.id
_entity.type
_entity.pdbx_description
1 polymer ?
#
loop_
_entity_poly.entity_id
_entity_poly.type
_entity_poly.pdbx_seq_one_letter_code
_entity_poly.pdbx_strand_id
1 'polypeptide(L)'
;MDGATTVRLESTVLRLAADITKAAYRDAMRRHGLLPSTISLIGMYAEENLAALDEESSDVPAGARVHVFNGCPECGGPVDQ
;
A
#
# COMPACT_ATOMS: atom_id res chain seq x y z
N MET A 1 21.38 -20.46 0.36
CA MET A 1 20.63 -19.43 -0.39
C MET A 1 20.87 -18.13 0.32
N ASP A 2 21.50 -17.18 -0.35
CA ASP A 2 21.99 -15.96 0.30
C ASP A 2 20.85 -14.98 0.55
N GLY A 3 20.85 -14.30 1.70
CA GLY A 3 19.78 -13.39 2.12
C GLY A 3 19.47 -12.27 1.12
N ALA A 4 20.46 -11.87 0.31
CA ALA A 4 20.29 -10.88 -0.76
C ALA A 4 19.36 -11.35 -1.90
N THR A 5 19.20 -12.66 -2.07
CA THR A 5 18.30 -13.23 -3.08
C THR A 5 16.86 -13.25 -2.57
N THR A 6 16.66 -13.53 -1.29
CA THR A 6 15.35 -13.52 -0.63
C THR A 6 14.74 -12.12 -0.60
N VAL A 7 15.51 -11.11 -0.21
CA VAL A 7 15.04 -9.70 -0.15
C VAL A 7 14.60 -9.19 -1.54
N ARG A 8 15.34 -9.56 -2.60
CA ARG A 8 14.98 -9.19 -3.98
C ARG A 8 13.70 -9.88 -4.45
N LEU A 9 13.50 -11.14 -4.06
CA LEU A 9 12.28 -11.87 -4.37
C LEU A 9 11.06 -11.24 -3.67
N GLU A 10 11.18 -10.94 -2.38
CA GLU A 10 10.13 -10.28 -1.59
C GLU A 10 9.75 -8.92 -2.18
N SER A 11 10.72 -8.08 -2.54
CA SER A 11 10.48 -6.79 -3.20
C SER A 11 9.74 -6.95 -4.54
N THR A 12 10.13 -7.95 -5.35
CA THR A 12 9.47 -8.23 -6.64
C THR A 12 8.02 -8.67 -6.42
N VAL A 13 7.76 -9.51 -5.42
CA VAL A 13 6.40 -9.97 -5.07
C VAL A 13 5.53 -8.81 -4.58
N LEU A 14 6.06 -7.93 -3.73
CA LEU A 14 5.33 -6.76 -3.24
C LEU A 14 4.99 -5.80 -4.38
N ARG A 15 5.92 -5.58 -5.32
CA ARG A 15 5.68 -4.73 -6.50
C ARG A 15 4.57 -5.31 -7.39
N LEU A 16 4.59 -6.62 -7.62
CA LEU A 16 3.54 -7.30 -8.37
C LEU A 16 2.17 -7.18 -7.66
N ALA A 17 2.14 -7.34 -6.33
CA ALA A 17 0.91 -7.18 -5.56
C ALA A 17 0.36 -5.76 -5.64
N ALA A 18 1.23 -4.74 -5.61
CA ALA A 18 0.84 -3.34 -5.78
C ALA A 18 0.24 -3.09 -7.19
N ASP A 19 0.85 -3.63 -8.24
CA ASP A 19 0.35 -3.50 -9.61
C ASP A 19 -1.03 -4.15 -9.80
N ILE A 20 -1.23 -5.36 -9.25
CA ILE A 20 -2.52 -6.05 -9.26
C ILE A 20 -3.57 -5.23 -8.53
N THR A 21 -3.23 -4.73 -7.34
CA THR A 21 -4.13 -3.94 -6.50
C THR A 21 -4.55 -2.65 -7.22
N LYS A 22 -3.58 -1.93 -7.80
CA LYS A 22 -3.84 -0.71 -8.58
C LYS A 22 -4.75 -0.98 -9.78
N ALA A 23 -4.57 -2.09 -10.48
CA ALA A 23 -5.45 -2.48 -11.58
C ALA A 23 -6.89 -2.75 -11.10
N ALA A 24 -7.05 -3.49 -10.00
CA ALA A 24 -8.35 -3.78 -9.41
C ALA A 24 -9.08 -2.51 -8.95
N TYR A 25 -8.37 -1.58 -8.29
CA TYR A 25 -8.94 -0.29 -7.88
C TYR A 25 -9.34 0.58 -9.08
N ARG A 26 -8.51 0.64 -10.14
CA ARG A 26 -8.88 1.36 -11.37
C ARG A 26 -10.16 0.79 -11.98
N ASP A 27 -10.32 -0.52 -11.99
CA ASP A 27 -11.54 -1.15 -12.50
C ASP A 27 -12.76 -0.88 -11.60
N ALA A 28 -12.62 -0.97 -10.28
CA ALA A 28 -13.67 -0.61 -9.33
C ALA A 28 -14.12 0.85 -9.52
N MET A 29 -13.18 1.78 -9.64
CA MET A 29 -13.49 3.20 -9.87
C MET A 29 -14.27 3.42 -11.16
N ARG A 30 -13.93 2.71 -12.26
CA ARG A 30 -14.70 2.75 -13.50
C ARG A 30 -16.12 2.23 -13.30
N ARG A 31 -16.29 1.11 -12.62
CA ARG A 31 -17.62 0.52 -12.32
C ARG A 31 -18.47 1.45 -11.46
N HIS A 32 -17.85 2.25 -10.60
CA HIS A 32 -18.51 3.27 -9.79
C HIS A 32 -18.72 4.62 -10.49
N GLY A 33 -18.36 4.73 -11.78
CA GLY A 33 -18.64 5.92 -12.58
C GLY A 33 -17.70 7.10 -12.33
N LEU A 34 -16.52 6.87 -11.74
CA LEU A 34 -15.53 7.94 -11.63
C LEU A 34 -15.04 8.35 -13.02
N LEU A 35 -14.83 9.66 -13.18
CA LEU A 35 -14.32 10.22 -14.43
C LEU A 35 -12.91 9.69 -14.71
N PRO A 36 -12.55 9.46 -15.99
CA PRO A 36 -11.21 9.03 -16.37
C PRO A 36 -10.11 9.95 -15.82
N SER A 37 -10.34 11.26 -15.78
CA SER A 37 -9.39 12.24 -15.22
C SER A 37 -9.17 12.03 -13.72
N THR A 38 -10.22 11.78 -12.95
CA THR A 38 -10.15 11.47 -11.52
C THR A 38 -9.38 10.17 -11.27
N ILE A 39 -9.66 9.14 -12.07
CA ILE A 39 -8.96 7.85 -11.99
C ILE A 39 -7.46 8.02 -12.28
N SER A 40 -7.10 8.82 -13.27
CA SER A 40 -5.71 9.13 -13.59
C SER A 40 -5.02 9.89 -12.46
N LEU A 41 -5.68 10.90 -11.88
CA LEU A 41 -5.15 11.67 -10.76
C LEU A 41 -4.87 10.80 -9.53
N ILE A 42 -5.84 9.96 -9.13
CA ILE A 42 -5.66 9.00 -8.03
C ILE A 42 -4.54 8.02 -8.34
N GLY A 43 -4.48 7.55 -9.59
CA GLY A 43 -3.42 6.65 -10.06
C GLY A 43 -2.03 7.26 -9.97
N MET A 44 -1.88 8.55 -10.26
CA MET A 44 -0.62 9.30 -10.14
C MET A 44 -0.18 9.40 -8.67
N TYR A 45 -1.08 9.79 -7.76
CA TYR A 45 -0.75 9.82 -6.33
C TYR A 45 -0.37 8.45 -5.77
N ALA A 46 -1.00 7.37 -6.25
CA ALA A 46 -0.63 6.02 -5.86
C ALA A 46 0.79 5.65 -6.35
N GLU A 47 1.17 6.06 -7.55
CA GLU A 47 2.53 5.86 -8.09
C GLU A 47 3.58 6.63 -7.28
N GLU A 48 3.31 7.90 -6.97
CA GLU A 48 4.18 8.75 -6.16
C GLU A 48 4.39 8.17 -4.75
N ASN A 49 3.31 7.75 -4.09
CA ASN A 49 3.37 7.16 -2.75
C ASN A 49 4.16 5.84 -2.73
N LEU A 50 3.99 4.99 -3.74
CA LEU A 50 4.73 3.73 -3.84
C LEU A 50 6.23 3.98 -4.08
N ALA A 51 6.58 4.96 -4.92
CA ALA A 51 7.97 5.34 -5.13
C ALA A 51 8.62 5.84 -3.83
N ALA A 52 7.92 6.66 -3.04
CA ALA A 52 8.41 7.14 -1.75
C ALA A 52 8.67 5.99 -0.75
N LEU A 53 7.80 4.97 -0.73
CA LEU A 53 7.98 3.80 0.13
C LEU A 53 9.17 2.92 -0.30
N ASP A 54 9.42 2.81 -1.61
CA ASP A 54 10.59 2.12 -2.13
C ASP A 54 11.89 2.83 -1.71
N GLU A 55 11.91 4.16 -1.70
CA GLU A 55 13.05 4.96 -1.24
C GLU A 55 13.28 4.82 0.28
N GLU A 56 12.23 4.93 1.11
CA GLU A 56 12.33 4.76 2.57
C GLU A 56 12.77 3.34 2.96
N SER A 57 12.37 2.34 2.18
CA SER A 57 12.77 0.94 2.40
C SER A 57 14.28 0.69 2.28
N SER A 58 15.02 1.59 1.62
CA SER A 58 16.46 1.52 1.45
C SER A 58 17.24 2.03 2.68
N ASP A 59 16.63 2.86 3.53
CA ASP A 59 17.30 3.54 4.65
C ASP A 59 16.99 2.94 6.03
N VAL A 60 16.03 2.00 6.11
CA VAL A 60 15.61 1.42 7.38
C VAL A 60 16.40 0.13 7.69
N PRO A 61 17.17 0.07 8.79
CA PRO A 61 17.84 -1.16 9.21
C PRO A 61 16.80 -2.27 9.46
N ALA A 62 17.11 -3.49 9.01
CA ALA A 62 16.22 -4.64 8.91
C ALA A 62 15.44 -5.03 10.20
N GLY A 63 15.77 -4.45 11.36
CA GLY A 63 15.12 -4.72 12.64
C GLY A 63 13.87 -3.88 12.95
N ALA A 64 13.52 -2.86 12.16
CA ALA A 64 12.45 -1.92 12.51
C ALA A 64 11.11 -2.14 11.76
N ARG A 65 11.04 -3.12 10.85
CA ARG A 65 9.90 -3.24 9.92
C ARG A 65 8.81 -4.20 10.40
N VAL A 66 8.26 -4.04 11.60
CA VAL A 66 6.91 -4.54 11.94
C VAL A 66 6.29 -3.68 13.07
N HIS A 67 5.59 -2.61 12.69
CA HIS A 67 4.47 -2.12 13.49
C HIS A 67 3.21 -2.20 12.63
N VAL A 68 2.70 -3.42 12.46
CA VAL A 68 1.31 -3.63 12.05
C VAL A 68 0.47 -3.08 13.19
N PHE A 69 -0.06 -1.87 13.01
CA PHE A 69 -1.03 -1.27 13.90
C PHE A 69 -2.30 -2.14 13.84
N ASN A 70 -2.35 -3.14 14.72
CA ASN A 70 -3.55 -3.92 14.98
C ASN A 70 -4.63 -2.92 15.44
N GLY A 71 -5.82 -3.00 14.84
CA GLY A 71 -6.85 -1.95 14.89
C GLY A 71 -7.17 -1.41 16.29
N CYS A 72 -7.54 -0.13 16.35
CA CYS A 72 -8.11 0.52 17.53
C CYS A 72 -9.20 -0.35 18.17
N PRO A 73 -9.08 -0.76 19.45
CA PRO A 73 -10.15 -1.46 20.15
C PRO A 73 -11.21 -0.51 20.74
N GLU A 74 -11.10 0.81 20.54
CA GLU A 74 -11.94 1.79 21.24
C GLU A 74 -12.95 2.48 20.32
N CYS A 75 -13.84 1.67 19.71
CA CYS A 75 -15.17 2.15 19.32
C CYS A 75 -16.16 1.81 20.43
N GLY A 76 -16.05 2.52 21.56
CA GLY A 76 -17.01 2.47 22.65
C GLY A 76 -17.40 3.89 23.05
N GLY A 77 -18.36 4.49 22.33
CA GLY A 77 -18.96 5.74 22.77
C GLY A 77 -19.71 5.53 24.10
N PRO A 78 -19.77 6.53 24.99
CA PRO A 78 -20.53 6.41 26.23
C PRO A 78 -22.03 6.32 25.90
N VAL A 79 -22.67 5.30 26.48
CA VAL A 79 -24.13 5.15 26.49
C VAL A 79 -24.71 6.29 27.34
N ASP A 80 -25.64 7.04 26.77
CA ASP A 80 -26.42 8.06 27.48
C ASP A 80 -27.00 7.48 28.79
N GLN A 81 -26.80 8.22 29.88
CA GLN A 81 -27.61 8.16 31.11
C GLN A 81 -27.88 9.57 31.61
#